data_AF-A0A0P0M5P0-F1
#
_entry.id   AF-A0A0P0M5P0-F1
#
_cell.length_a   1.000
_cell.length_b   1.000
_cell.length_c   1.000
_cell.angle_alpha   90.00
_cell.angle_beta   90.00
_cell.angle_gamma   90.00
#
_symmetry.space_group_name_H-M   'P 1'
#
loop_
_entity.id
_entity.type
_entity.pdbx_description
1 polymer ?
#
loop_
_entity_poly.entity_id
_entity_poly.type
_entity_poly.pdbx_seq_one_letter_code
_entity_poly.pdbx_strand_id
1 'polypeptide(L)'
;MFGTGVFFIISGLFKKAVISDYISVNFVERIFDNPALYSGVENLFGVYGYALQIYCDFSGYSDMAIGFALLLGFRFPMNFNSPYKADSITDFWHRWHISLSTWLRDYLYISLGGNRKGKVRTYINLCLTMLLGGLWHGASWNFVIWGGFHGIALAAQKFWRNLLHKPKTAGSKGIRKFFAVLVTFNFVCFCWIFFRNTTFEASVVMLKQICTAFHPEVFMQLIEGYWKVFVLMGIGYLLHFAPDSWQNACCRGVVKLPLLGKALLLVVLIYLVIQIKSSDIQPFIYFQF
;
A
#
# COMPACT_ATOMS: atom_id res chain seq x y z
N MET A 1 -21.45 -17.13 -4.98
CA MET A 1 -21.40 -15.66 -4.81
C MET A 1 -21.44 -15.29 -3.34
N PHE A 2 -22.47 -15.71 -2.57
CA PHE A 2 -22.59 -15.41 -1.14
C PHE A 2 -21.33 -15.70 -0.29
N GLY A 3 -20.82 -16.93 -0.31
CA GLY A 3 -19.66 -17.30 0.51
C GLY A 3 -18.37 -16.54 0.15
N THR A 4 -18.18 -16.20 -1.13
CA THR A 4 -17.07 -15.37 -1.59
C THR A 4 -17.23 -13.94 -1.08
N GLY A 5 -18.46 -13.40 -1.10
CA GLY A 5 -18.75 -12.07 -0.52
C GLY A 5 -18.42 -12.01 0.97
N VAL A 6 -18.84 -13.02 1.74
CA VAL A 6 -18.51 -13.14 3.17
C VAL A 6 -17.00 -13.23 3.40
N PHE A 7 -16.28 -14.03 2.60
CA PHE A 7 -14.82 -14.11 2.69
C PHE A 7 -14.13 -12.74 2.50
N PHE A 8 -14.58 -11.97 1.51
CA PHE A 8 -14.04 -10.63 1.25
C PHE A 8 -14.36 -9.64 2.36
N ILE A 9 -15.57 -9.66 2.93
CA ILE A 9 -15.93 -8.83 4.08
C ILE A 9 -15.04 -9.15 5.29
N ILE A 10 -14.89 -10.43 5.62
CA ILE A 10 -14.07 -10.89 6.76
C ILE A 10 -12.60 -10.56 6.56
N SER A 11 -12.07 -10.83 5.36
CA SER A 11 -10.67 -10.49 5.02
C SER A 11 -10.43 -8.99 5.09
N GLY A 12 -11.39 -8.19 4.61
CA GLY A 12 -11.28 -6.74 4.61
C GLY A 12 -11.36 -6.13 6.00
N LEU A 13 -12.29 -6.60 6.84
CA LEU A 13 -12.40 -6.24 8.25
C LEU A 13 -11.12 -6.58 9.03
N PHE A 14 -10.56 -7.78 8.81
CA PHE A 14 -9.31 -8.17 9.44
C PHE A 14 -8.15 -7.24 9.03
N LYS A 15 -7.96 -6.98 7.73
CA LYS A 15 -6.91 -6.06 7.26
C LYS A 15 -7.07 -4.66 7.86
N LYS A 16 -8.27 -4.08 7.80
CA LYS A 16 -8.55 -2.73 8.30
C LYS A 16 -8.43 -2.65 9.81
N ALA A 17 -9.27 -3.37 10.53
CA ALA A 17 -9.46 -3.15 11.96
C ALA A 17 -8.39 -3.84 12.83
N VAL A 18 -7.85 -4.99 12.37
CA VAL A 18 -6.87 -5.74 13.16
C VAL A 18 -5.45 -5.32 12.83
N ILE A 19 -5.10 -5.22 11.54
CA ILE A 19 -3.74 -4.89 11.13
C ILE A 19 -3.55 -3.37 11.06
N SER A 20 -4.28 -2.70 10.18
CA SER A 20 -4.05 -1.29 9.88
C SER A 20 -4.29 -0.37 11.08
N ASP A 21 -5.47 -0.44 11.69
CA ASP A 21 -5.84 0.49 12.77
C ASP A 21 -4.95 0.30 14.01
N TYR A 22 -4.60 -0.95 14.35
CA TYR A 22 -3.71 -1.22 15.47
C TYR A 22 -2.30 -0.66 15.23
N ILE A 23 -1.70 -0.89 14.05
CA ILE A 23 -0.37 -0.37 13.71
C ILE A 23 -0.39 1.16 13.60
N SER A 24 -1.47 1.74 13.09
CA SER A 24 -1.65 3.20 13.00
C SER A 24 -1.53 3.86 14.36
N VAL A 25 -2.45 3.52 15.27
CA VAL A 25 -2.59 4.16 16.58
C VAL A 25 -1.40 3.84 17.49
N ASN A 26 -0.88 2.61 17.40
CA ASN A 26 0.13 2.18 18.36
C ASN A 26 1.57 2.50 17.93
N PHE A 27 1.79 2.96 16.70
CA PHE A 27 3.16 3.14 16.20
C PHE A 27 3.28 4.22 15.14
N VAL A 28 2.54 4.12 14.04
CA VAL A 28 2.77 4.98 12.88
C VAL A 28 2.41 6.44 13.18
N GLU A 29 1.24 6.70 13.77
CA GLU A 29 0.84 8.07 14.15
C GLU A 29 1.86 8.73 15.06
N ARG A 30 2.32 8.01 16.09
CA ARG A 30 3.30 8.53 17.06
C ARG A 30 4.58 9.02 16.39
N ILE A 31 5.08 8.27 15.42
CA ILE A 31 6.32 8.60 14.69
C ILE A 31 6.06 9.74 13.68
N PHE A 32 5.00 9.65 12.88
CA PHE A 32 4.71 10.64 11.83
C PHE A 32 4.24 11.99 12.37
N ASP A 33 3.62 12.04 13.54
CA ASP A 33 3.18 13.28 14.15
C ASP A 33 4.38 14.06 14.75
N ASN A 34 5.43 13.37 15.17
CA ASN A 34 6.61 13.99 15.80
C ASN A 34 7.94 13.33 15.37
N PRO A 35 8.30 13.32 14.07
CA PRO A 35 9.46 12.57 13.58
C PRO A 35 10.80 13.02 14.18
N ALA A 36 10.89 14.27 14.64
CA ALA A 36 12.07 14.82 15.30
C ALA A 36 12.39 14.17 16.66
N LEU A 37 11.40 13.57 17.33
CA LEU A 37 11.59 12.92 18.63
C LEU A 37 12.11 11.48 18.53
N TYR A 38 12.10 10.91 17.34
CA TYR A 38 12.50 9.53 17.07
C TYR A 38 13.82 9.49 16.30
N SER A 39 14.61 8.45 16.54
CA SER A 39 15.82 8.15 15.78
C SER A 39 15.50 7.78 14.32
N GLY A 40 16.53 7.74 13.48
CA GLY A 40 16.40 7.33 12.09
C GLY A 40 15.96 5.87 11.92
N VAL A 41 16.38 4.95 12.79
CA VAL A 41 15.91 3.56 12.75
C VAL A 41 14.41 3.49 13.08
N GLU A 42 13.96 4.22 14.09
CA GLU A 42 12.53 4.29 14.45
C GLU A 42 11.71 4.91 13.31
N ASN A 43 12.15 6.04 12.75
CA ASN A 43 11.50 6.66 11.59
C ASN A 43 11.43 5.70 10.40
N LEU A 44 12.50 4.96 10.09
CA LEU A 44 12.51 3.98 9.01
C LEU A 44 11.47 2.87 9.22
N PHE A 45 11.40 2.31 10.44
CA PHE A 45 10.39 1.31 10.76
C PHE A 45 8.98 1.89 10.81
N GLY A 46 8.81 3.16 11.20
CA GLY A 46 7.56 3.90 11.07
C GLY A 46 7.08 3.96 9.62
N VAL A 47 7.98 4.22 8.66
CA VAL A 47 7.67 4.19 7.22
C VAL A 47 7.26 2.79 6.76
N TYR A 48 7.94 1.73 7.21
CA TYR A 48 7.53 0.36 6.91
C TYR A 48 6.20 -0.03 7.58
N GLY A 49 5.92 0.48 8.78
CA GLY A 49 4.62 0.36 9.43
C GLY A 49 3.54 1.03 8.61
N TYR A 50 3.80 2.25 8.14
CA TYR A 50 2.87 3.01 7.31
C TYR A 50 2.60 2.33 5.97
N ALA A 51 3.61 1.77 5.30
CA ALA A 51 3.42 1.02 4.07
C ALA A 51 2.44 -0.15 4.27
N LEU A 52 2.56 -0.90 5.37
CA LEU A 52 1.61 -1.95 5.67
C LEU A 52 0.22 -1.39 6.03
N GLN A 53 0.17 -0.33 6.84
CA GLN A 53 -1.07 0.35 7.22
C GLN A 53 -1.86 0.80 5.99
N ILE A 54 -1.27 1.63 5.11
CA ILE A 54 -1.97 2.15 3.93
C ILE A 54 -2.47 1.03 3.01
N TYR A 55 -1.67 -0.03 2.83
CA TYR A 55 -2.10 -1.20 2.07
C TYR A 55 -3.31 -1.90 2.72
N CYS A 56 -3.23 -2.20 4.01
CA CYS A 56 -4.27 -2.93 4.73
C CYS A 56 -5.55 -2.11 4.90
N ASP A 57 -5.45 -0.79 5.08
CA ASP A 57 -6.58 0.14 5.11
C ASP A 57 -7.34 0.11 3.78
N PHE A 58 -6.65 0.43 2.67
CA PHE A 58 -7.27 0.60 1.37
C PHE A 58 -7.68 -0.73 0.73
N SER A 59 -6.83 -1.75 0.82
CA SER A 59 -7.20 -3.09 0.37
C SER A 59 -8.33 -3.65 1.22
N GLY A 60 -8.34 -3.40 2.54
CA GLY A 60 -9.40 -3.87 3.41
C GLY A 60 -10.75 -3.24 3.07
N TYR A 61 -10.78 -1.93 2.86
CA TYR A 61 -11.96 -1.21 2.38
C TYR A 61 -12.45 -1.73 1.02
N SER A 62 -11.53 -1.87 0.05
CA SER A 62 -11.85 -2.36 -1.29
C SER A 62 -12.40 -3.80 -1.26
N ASP A 63 -11.82 -4.67 -0.42
CA ASP A 63 -12.30 -6.04 -0.24
C ASP A 63 -13.71 -6.06 0.34
N MET A 64 -14.00 -5.25 1.38
CA MET A 64 -15.35 -5.14 1.92
C MET A 64 -16.35 -4.64 0.86
N ALA A 65 -15.98 -3.63 0.06
CA ALA A 65 -16.82 -3.13 -1.02
C ALA A 65 -17.13 -4.21 -2.08
N ILE A 66 -16.13 -4.98 -2.51
CA ILE A 66 -16.32 -6.14 -3.40
C ILE A 66 -17.24 -7.18 -2.74
N GLY A 67 -17.04 -7.43 -1.44
CA GLY A 67 -17.85 -8.36 -0.67
C GLY A 67 -19.33 -7.98 -0.64
N PHE A 68 -19.64 -6.73 -0.30
CA PHE A 68 -21.01 -6.20 -0.31
C PHE A 68 -21.61 -6.19 -1.72
N ALA A 69 -20.85 -5.79 -2.74
CA ALA A 69 -21.30 -5.84 -4.13
C ALA A 69 -21.72 -7.27 -4.52
N LEU A 70 -20.93 -8.28 -4.17
CA LEU A 70 -21.25 -9.69 -4.44
C LEU A 70 -22.50 -10.18 -3.70
N LEU A 71 -22.79 -9.66 -2.51
CA LEU A 71 -24.04 -9.97 -1.78
C LEU A 71 -25.26 -9.32 -2.45
N LEU A 72 -25.09 -8.14 -3.05
CA LEU A 72 -26.12 -7.41 -3.78
C LEU A 72 -26.26 -7.85 -5.26
N GLY A 73 -25.45 -8.80 -5.72
CA GLY A 73 -25.48 -9.33 -7.09
C GLY A 73 -24.61 -8.58 -8.11
N PHE A 74 -23.84 -7.58 -7.68
CA PHE A 74 -22.88 -6.85 -8.51
C PHE A 74 -21.48 -7.46 -8.45
N ARG A 75 -20.68 -7.22 -9.48
CA ARG A 75 -19.26 -7.64 -9.54
C ARG A 75 -18.37 -6.43 -9.74
N PHE A 76 -17.67 -6.04 -8.69
CA PHE A 76 -16.67 -4.97 -8.76
C PHE A 76 -15.29 -5.55 -9.13
N PRO A 77 -14.47 -4.78 -9.89
CA PRO A 77 -13.10 -5.17 -10.17
C PRO A 77 -12.24 -5.11 -8.91
N MET A 78 -11.18 -5.92 -8.86
CA MET A 78 -10.19 -5.85 -7.78
C MET A 78 -9.38 -4.56 -7.88
N ASN A 79 -9.13 -3.94 -6.73
CA ASN A 79 -8.37 -2.70 -6.67
C ASN A 79 -6.90 -2.90 -6.25
N PHE A 80 -6.58 -4.03 -5.61
CA PHE A 80 -5.23 -4.36 -5.15
C PHE A 80 -4.86 -5.81 -5.50
N ASN A 81 -3.60 -6.03 -5.91
CA ASN A 81 -3.09 -7.36 -6.28
C ASN A 81 -1.65 -7.57 -5.80
N SER A 82 -1.47 -7.77 -4.48
CA SER A 82 -0.17 -7.88 -3.79
C SER A 82 0.89 -6.89 -4.32
N PRO A 83 0.64 -5.57 -4.19
CA PRO A 83 1.49 -4.54 -4.80
C PRO A 83 2.96 -4.55 -4.35
N TYR A 84 3.28 -5.00 -3.13
CA TYR A 84 4.66 -5.07 -2.66
C TYR A 84 5.42 -6.31 -3.16
N LYS A 85 4.75 -7.22 -3.90
CA LYS A 85 5.42 -8.24 -4.72
C LYS A 85 5.91 -7.70 -6.08
N ALA A 86 5.66 -6.43 -6.38
CA ALA A 86 6.01 -5.83 -7.65
C ALA A 86 7.53 -5.78 -7.85
N ASP A 87 8.00 -6.23 -9.02
CA ASP A 87 9.43 -6.21 -9.35
C ASP A 87 9.87 -4.92 -10.05
N SER A 88 8.96 -3.97 -10.23
CA SER A 88 9.21 -2.67 -10.82
C SER A 88 8.08 -1.67 -10.54
N ILE A 89 8.33 -0.38 -10.75
CA ILE A 89 7.31 0.67 -10.51
C ILE A 89 6.12 0.57 -11.45
N THR A 90 6.32 0.15 -12.69
CA THR A 90 5.22 -0.15 -13.61
C THR A 90 4.38 -1.33 -13.11
N ASP A 91 5.01 -2.40 -12.59
CA ASP A 91 4.27 -3.54 -12.02
C ASP A 91 3.52 -3.12 -10.74
N PHE A 92 4.13 -2.26 -9.91
CA PHE A 92 3.47 -1.69 -8.73
C PHE A 92 2.19 -0.96 -9.10
N TRP A 93 2.21 -0.06 -10.09
CA TRP A 93 1.02 0.69 -10.55
C TRP A 93 -0.04 -0.17 -11.25
N HIS A 94 0.30 -1.38 -11.71
CA HIS A 94 -0.69 -2.36 -12.18
C HIS A 94 -1.32 -3.18 -11.05
N ARG A 95 -0.79 -3.07 -9.83
CA ARG A 95 -1.22 -3.84 -8.65
C ARG A 95 -1.77 -2.96 -7.52
N TRP A 96 -1.45 -1.68 -7.52
CA TRP A 96 -1.85 -0.69 -6.53
C TRP A 96 -2.96 0.20 -7.10
N HIS A 97 -4.06 0.32 -6.37
CA HIS A 97 -5.17 1.22 -6.69
C HIS A 97 -5.58 1.15 -8.17
N ILE A 98 -5.84 -0.07 -8.65
CA ILE A 98 -5.98 -0.43 -10.07
C ILE A 98 -7.07 0.40 -10.75
N SER A 99 -8.17 0.72 -10.08
CA SER A 99 -9.23 1.55 -10.65
C SER A 99 -8.75 2.97 -10.94
N LEU A 100 -8.07 3.62 -9.99
CA LEU A 100 -7.48 4.95 -10.18
C LEU A 100 -6.36 4.92 -11.22
N SER A 101 -5.45 3.95 -11.13
CA SER A 101 -4.34 3.79 -12.09
C SER A 101 -4.85 3.64 -13.52
N THR A 102 -5.91 2.86 -13.71
CA THR A 102 -6.61 2.70 -14.98
C THR A 102 -7.26 4.00 -15.43
N TRP A 103 -7.92 4.74 -14.53
CA TRP A 103 -8.55 6.01 -14.84
C TRP A 103 -7.53 7.08 -15.26
N LEU A 104 -6.43 7.22 -14.52
CA LEU A 104 -5.32 8.12 -14.85
C LEU A 104 -4.72 7.77 -16.21
N ARG A 105 -4.57 6.47 -16.52
CA ARG A 105 -4.09 6.03 -17.83
C ARG A 105 -5.08 6.43 -18.93
N ASP A 106 -6.35 6.08 -18.78
CA ASP A 106 -7.31 6.11 -19.87
C ASP A 106 -7.85 7.52 -20.14
N TYR A 107 -8.06 8.32 -19.08
CA TYR A 107 -8.67 9.64 -19.18
C TYR A 107 -7.67 10.79 -19.12
N LEU A 108 -6.49 10.59 -18.52
CA LEU A 108 -5.48 11.64 -18.41
C LEU A 108 -4.30 11.40 -19.35
N TYR A 109 -3.58 10.29 -19.18
CA TYR A 109 -2.37 10.00 -19.95
C TYR A 109 -2.63 9.88 -21.46
N ILE A 110 -3.67 9.15 -21.86
CA ILE A 110 -4.04 9.01 -23.28
C ILE A 110 -4.48 10.37 -23.86
N SER A 111 -5.27 11.14 -23.11
CA SER A 111 -5.74 12.48 -23.51
C SER A 111 -4.58 13.47 -23.71
N LEU A 112 -3.51 13.38 -22.91
CA LEU A 112 -2.27 14.16 -23.09
C LEU A 112 -1.45 13.74 -24.34
N GLY A 113 -1.91 12.73 -25.07
CA GLY A 113 -1.29 12.19 -26.29
C GLY A 113 -0.60 10.85 -26.10
N GLY A 114 -0.58 10.30 -24.88
CA GLY A 114 -0.01 8.99 -24.55
C GLY A 114 1.39 8.79 -25.14
N ASN A 115 1.53 7.78 -25.99
CA ASN A 115 2.77 7.44 -26.69
C ASN A 115 2.88 8.00 -28.13
N ARG A 116 1.89 8.76 -28.61
CA ARG A 116 1.72 9.05 -30.04
C ARG A 116 2.65 10.16 -30.56
N LYS A 117 3.10 11.07 -29.70
CA LYS A 117 3.89 12.27 -30.07
C LYS A 117 5.40 12.12 -29.80
N GLY A 118 5.94 10.91 -29.98
CA GLY A 118 7.37 10.61 -29.82
C GLY A 118 7.84 10.36 -28.38
N LYS A 119 9.12 9.99 -28.23
CA LYS A 119 9.70 9.53 -26.95
C LYS A 119 9.74 10.62 -25.88
N VAL A 120 10.14 11.85 -26.23
CA VAL A 120 10.22 12.97 -25.28
C VAL A 120 8.85 13.30 -24.72
N ARG A 121 7.83 13.48 -25.58
CA ARG A 121 6.47 13.78 -25.14
C ARG A 121 5.87 12.66 -24.30
N THR A 122 6.22 11.42 -24.60
CA THR A 122 5.82 10.26 -23.81
C THR A 122 6.30 10.35 -22.36
N TYR A 123 7.55 10.75 -22.12
CA TYR A 123 8.10 10.90 -20.76
C TYR A 123 7.48 12.10 -20.04
N ILE A 124 7.31 13.23 -20.74
CA ILE A 124 6.61 14.40 -20.19
C ILE A 124 5.18 14.02 -19.77
N ASN A 125 4.44 13.32 -20.63
CA ASN A 125 3.08 12.88 -20.33
C ASN A 125 3.02 11.95 -19.12
N LEU A 126 4.01 11.06 -18.93
CA LEU A 126 4.09 10.21 -17.74
C LEU A 126 4.28 11.05 -16.48
N CYS A 127 5.25 11.98 -16.48
CA CYS A 127 5.49 12.86 -15.35
C CYS A 127 4.26 13.73 -15.04
N LEU A 128 3.66 14.36 -16.05
CA LEU A 128 2.45 15.17 -15.88
C LEU A 128 1.27 14.37 -15.34
N THR A 129 1.06 13.15 -15.82
CA THR A 129 -0.02 12.27 -15.32
C THR A 129 0.17 11.99 -13.83
N MET A 130 1.39 11.68 -13.40
CA MET A 130 1.65 11.39 -11.98
C MET A 130 1.64 12.64 -11.10
N LEU A 131 2.10 13.80 -11.59
CA LEU A 131 2.00 15.07 -10.87
C LEU A 131 0.54 15.47 -10.64
N LEU A 132 -0.29 15.39 -11.68
CA LEU A 132 -1.74 15.65 -11.58
C LEU A 132 -2.44 14.60 -10.71
N GLY A 133 -2.02 13.33 -10.78
CA GLY A 133 -2.48 12.28 -9.88
C GLY A 133 -2.10 12.54 -8.42
N GLY A 134 -0.93 13.10 -8.16
CA GLY A 134 -0.53 13.60 -6.84
C GLY A 134 -1.45 14.73 -6.38
N LEU A 135 -1.62 15.77 -7.20
CA LEU A 135 -2.49 16.90 -6.88
C LEU A 135 -3.96 16.52 -6.67
N TRP A 136 -4.42 15.42 -7.27
CA TRP A 136 -5.76 14.86 -6.99
C TRP A 136 -5.90 14.38 -5.55
N HIS A 137 -4.81 13.96 -4.90
CA HIS A 137 -4.83 13.58 -3.48
C HIS A 137 -4.84 14.77 -2.53
N GLY A 138 -4.24 15.91 -2.92
CA GLY A 138 -4.29 17.14 -2.13
C GLY A 138 -3.39 18.25 -2.67
N ALA A 139 -3.68 19.49 -2.26
CA ALA A 139 -2.98 20.70 -2.71
C ALA A 139 -1.76 21.04 -1.85
N SER A 140 -0.79 20.12 -1.75
CA SER A 140 0.45 20.30 -0.97
C SER A 140 1.71 19.91 -1.77
N TRP A 141 2.87 20.48 -1.38
CA TRP A 141 4.16 20.13 -1.99
C TRP A 141 4.53 18.66 -1.82
N ASN A 142 4.09 18.04 -0.73
CA ASN A 142 4.23 16.62 -0.47
C ASN A 142 3.65 15.77 -1.61
N PHE A 143 2.43 16.06 -2.05
CA PHE A 143 1.79 15.34 -3.15
C PHE A 143 2.41 15.62 -4.52
N VAL A 144 2.89 16.85 -4.75
CA VAL A 144 3.64 17.20 -5.96
C VAL A 144 4.93 16.40 -6.04
N ILE A 145 5.68 16.30 -4.94
CA ILE A 145 6.94 15.55 -4.87
C ILE A 145 6.70 14.05 -4.99
N TRP A 146 5.70 13.52 -4.30
CA TRP A 146 5.27 12.13 -4.42
C TRP A 146 4.93 11.77 -5.88
N GLY A 147 4.10 12.59 -6.54
CA GLY A 147 3.72 12.41 -7.94
C GLY A 147 4.93 12.55 -8.88
N GLY A 148 5.81 13.50 -8.60
CA GLY A 148 7.05 13.73 -9.32
C GLY A 148 7.99 12.52 -9.30
N PHE A 149 8.24 11.96 -8.11
CA PHE A 149 9.08 10.77 -7.95
C PHE A 149 8.51 9.57 -8.71
N HIS A 150 7.21 9.28 -8.59
CA HIS A 150 6.60 8.21 -9.36
C HIS A 150 6.65 8.45 -10.87
N GLY A 151 6.43 9.69 -11.32
CA GLY A 151 6.53 10.08 -12.73
C GLY A 151 7.92 9.86 -13.31
N ILE A 152 8.95 10.33 -12.60
CA ILE A 152 10.36 10.14 -12.96
C ILE A 152 10.71 8.66 -12.99
N ALA A 153 10.30 7.89 -11.98
CA ALA A 153 10.60 6.47 -11.90
C ALA A 153 9.95 5.66 -13.05
N LEU A 154 8.70 5.98 -13.42
CA LEU A 154 8.04 5.39 -14.58
C LEU A 154 8.76 5.75 -15.90
N ALA A 155 9.18 7.01 -16.05
CA ALA A 155 9.92 7.46 -17.23
C ALA A 155 11.29 6.77 -17.32
N ALA A 156 12.05 6.72 -16.22
CA ALA A 156 13.35 6.07 -16.12
C ALA A 156 13.24 4.57 -16.40
N GLN A 157 12.26 3.87 -15.80
CA GLN A 157 12.03 2.45 -16.07
C GLN A 157 11.75 2.20 -17.55
N LYS A 158 10.90 3.03 -18.17
CA LYS A 158 10.57 2.92 -19.59
C LYS A 158 11.79 3.17 -20.47
N PHE A 159 12.61 4.17 -20.15
CA PHE A 159 13.87 4.43 -20.83
C PHE A 159 14.81 3.22 -20.75
N TRP A 160 15.02 2.67 -19.55
CA TRP A 160 15.89 1.53 -19.32
C TRP A 160 15.43 0.28 -20.07
N ARG A 161 14.12 0.02 -20.11
CA ARG A 161 13.55 -1.12 -20.86
C ARG A 161 13.72 -0.96 -22.36
N ASN A 162 13.58 0.25 -22.88
CA ASN A 162 13.82 0.55 -24.30
C ASN A 162 15.30 0.38 -24.66
N LEU A 163 16.22 0.85 -23.82
CA LEU A 163 17.67 0.70 -24.03
C LEU A 163 18.09 -0.79 -24.07
N LEU A 164 17.53 -1.59 -23.15
CA LEU A 164 17.81 -3.03 -23.07
C LEU A 164 16.98 -3.89 -24.05
N HIS A 165 16.21 -3.27 -24.96
CA HIS A 165 15.31 -3.97 -25.90
C HIS A 165 14.40 -5.03 -25.23
N LYS A 166 14.02 -4.80 -23.98
CA LYS A 166 13.23 -5.77 -23.20
C LYS A 166 11.75 -5.71 -23.59
N PRO A 167 11.09 -6.85 -23.87
CA PRO A 167 9.66 -6.86 -24.17
C PRO A 167 8.85 -6.41 -22.95
N LYS A 168 7.64 -5.87 -23.19
CA LYS A 168 6.71 -5.35 -22.16
C LYS A 168 6.40 -6.37 -21.06
N THR A 169 6.48 -7.64 -21.38
CA THR A 169 6.16 -8.78 -20.49
C THR A 169 7.39 -9.35 -19.77
N ALA A 170 8.60 -8.84 -20.02
CA ALA A 170 9.80 -9.35 -19.36
C ALA A 170 9.86 -8.97 -17.88
N GLY A 171 9.48 -9.91 -17.02
CA GLY A 171 9.68 -9.84 -15.58
C GLY A 171 11.08 -10.33 -15.15
N SER A 172 11.47 -9.97 -13.94
CA SER A 172 12.67 -10.49 -13.29
C SER A 172 12.45 -11.94 -12.82
N LYS A 173 13.50 -12.77 -12.86
CA LYS A 173 13.47 -14.19 -12.44
C LYS A 173 14.51 -14.48 -11.37
N GLY A 174 14.26 -15.50 -10.54
CA GLY A 174 15.19 -15.97 -9.52
C GLY A 174 15.65 -14.86 -8.56
N ILE A 175 16.95 -14.84 -8.25
CA ILE A 175 17.54 -13.85 -7.33
C ILE A 175 17.38 -12.40 -7.81
N ARG A 176 17.37 -12.17 -9.14
CA ARG A 176 17.12 -10.84 -9.70
C ARG A 176 15.72 -10.34 -9.34
N LYS A 177 14.72 -11.22 -9.28
CA LYS A 177 13.37 -10.84 -8.86
C LYS A 177 13.36 -10.37 -7.42
N PHE A 178 14.04 -11.09 -6.52
CA PHE A 178 14.14 -10.71 -5.12
C PHE A 178 14.70 -9.29 -4.95
N PHE A 179 15.84 -8.99 -5.57
CA PHE A 179 16.43 -7.65 -5.51
C PHE A 179 15.56 -6.59 -6.19
N ALA A 180 14.92 -6.91 -7.31
CA ALA A 180 14.04 -5.97 -8.00
C ALA A 180 12.80 -5.61 -7.15
N VAL A 181 12.22 -6.60 -6.46
CA VAL A 181 11.15 -6.39 -5.49
C VAL A 181 11.65 -5.55 -4.32
N LEU A 182 12.82 -5.86 -3.75
CA LEU A 182 13.38 -5.11 -2.63
C LEU A 182 13.61 -3.63 -2.97
N VAL A 183 14.19 -3.34 -4.14
CA VAL A 183 14.41 -1.96 -4.62
C VAL A 183 13.09 -1.25 -4.87
N THR A 184 12.14 -1.92 -5.53
CA THR A 184 10.81 -1.34 -5.82
C THR A 184 10.06 -1.02 -4.54
N PHE A 185 10.07 -1.95 -3.57
CA PHE A 185 9.42 -1.77 -2.28
C PHE A 185 10.01 -0.60 -1.50
N ASN A 186 11.35 -0.50 -1.40
CA ASN A 186 11.99 0.61 -0.69
C ASN A 186 11.77 1.95 -1.38
N PHE A 187 11.75 2.00 -2.71
CA PHE A 187 11.39 3.22 -3.44
C PHE A 187 9.95 3.66 -3.13
N VAL A 188 9.01 2.71 -3.11
CA VAL A 188 7.60 3.00 -2.78
C VAL A 188 7.48 3.49 -1.33
N CYS A 189 8.19 2.85 -0.39
CA CYS A 189 8.26 3.30 1.01
C CYS A 189 8.84 4.71 1.14
N PHE A 190 9.90 5.02 0.41
CA PHE A 190 10.45 6.37 0.34
C PHE A 190 9.41 7.38 -0.15
N CYS A 191 8.65 7.06 -1.21
CA CYS A 191 7.57 7.93 -1.67
C CYS A 191 6.50 8.12 -0.59
N TRP A 192 6.17 7.07 0.18
CA TRP A 192 5.17 7.15 1.24
C TRP A 192 5.50 8.13 2.36
N ILE A 193 6.77 8.49 2.57
CA ILE A 193 7.15 9.56 3.50
C ILE A 193 6.41 10.86 3.16
N PHE A 194 6.45 11.26 1.89
CA PHE A 194 5.77 12.47 1.42
C PHE A 194 4.26 12.33 1.45
N PHE A 195 3.74 11.13 1.18
CA PHE A 195 2.30 10.90 1.12
C PHE A 195 1.63 10.95 2.50
N ARG A 196 2.33 10.55 3.57
CA ARG A 196 1.75 10.49 4.94
C ARG A 196 1.97 11.74 5.77
N ASN A 197 3.10 12.42 5.60
CA ASN A 197 3.40 13.60 6.41
C ASN A 197 2.44 14.74 6.06
N THR A 198 1.93 15.42 7.10
CA THR A 198 0.98 16.53 6.95
C THR A 198 1.62 17.78 6.36
N THR A 199 2.91 18.00 6.66
CA THR A 199 3.69 19.14 6.14
C THR A 199 4.92 18.67 5.39
N PHE A 200 5.44 19.52 4.49
CA PHE A 200 6.65 19.20 3.74
C PHE A 200 7.88 19.20 4.66
N GLU A 201 7.89 20.09 5.65
CA GLU A 201 8.90 20.20 6.67
C GLU A 201 9.02 18.89 7.48
N ALA A 202 7.90 18.28 7.86
CA ALA A 202 7.89 17.00 8.56
C ALA A 202 8.52 15.87 7.70
N SER A 203 8.22 15.82 6.40
CA SER A 203 8.87 14.89 5.46
C SER A 203 10.38 15.06 5.44
N VAL A 204 10.87 16.31 5.40
CA VAL A 204 12.30 16.63 5.40
C VAL A 204 12.96 16.26 6.72
N VAL A 205 12.30 16.53 7.85
CA VAL A 205 12.78 16.13 9.19
C VAL A 205 12.90 14.60 9.28
N MET A 206 11.88 13.86 8.87
CA MET A 206 11.91 12.40 8.88
C MET A 206 13.05 11.84 8.02
N LEU A 207 13.25 12.38 6.81
CA LEU A 207 14.39 12.01 5.95
C LEU A 207 15.73 12.35 6.60
N LYS A 208 15.85 13.51 7.25
CA LYS A 208 17.06 13.92 7.95
C LYS A 208 17.38 12.95 9.09
N GLN A 209 16.39 12.54 9.89
CA GLN A 209 16.61 11.55 10.95
C GLN A 209 17.12 10.23 10.40
N ILE A 210 16.45 9.69 9.36
CA ILE A 210 16.84 8.43 8.70
C ILE A 210 18.29 8.49 8.19
N CYS A 211 18.72 9.62 7.61
CA CYS A 211 20.03 9.74 6.98
C CYS A 211 21.16 10.19 7.93
N THR A 212 20.87 10.97 8.97
CA THR A 212 21.90 11.66 9.77
C THR A 212 21.92 11.29 11.25
N ALA A 213 20.83 10.74 11.79
CA ALA A 213 20.71 10.36 13.19
C ALA A 213 20.12 8.94 13.31
N PHE A 214 20.74 7.96 12.65
CA PHE A 214 20.15 6.62 12.50
C PHE A 214 20.03 5.85 13.83
N HIS A 215 21.00 5.97 14.74
CA HIS A 215 21.04 5.32 16.06
C HIS A 215 20.60 3.84 16.08
N PRO A 216 21.28 2.93 15.36
CA PRO A 216 20.88 1.51 15.28
C PRO A 216 20.88 0.79 16.63
N GLU A 217 21.61 1.30 17.62
CA GLU A 217 21.67 0.77 18.98
C GLU A 217 20.31 0.73 19.70
N VAL A 218 19.35 1.59 19.33
CA VAL A 218 18.01 1.60 19.94
C VAL A 218 17.07 0.54 19.33
N PHE A 219 17.53 -0.22 18.32
CA PHE A 219 16.70 -1.19 17.60
C PHE A 219 16.08 -2.26 18.51
N MET A 220 16.84 -2.78 19.49
CA MET A 220 16.31 -3.78 20.42
C MET A 220 15.25 -3.17 21.35
N GLN A 221 15.47 -1.94 21.83
CA GLN A 221 14.50 -1.22 22.65
C GLN A 221 13.22 -0.92 21.87
N LEU A 222 13.34 -0.58 20.58
CA LEU A 222 12.22 -0.41 19.66
C LEU A 222 11.40 -1.70 19.52
N ILE A 223 12.05 -2.86 19.32
CA ILE A 223 11.35 -4.14 19.25
C ILE A 223 10.66 -4.46 20.58
N GLU A 224 11.36 -4.31 21.71
CA GLU A 224 10.80 -4.61 23.03
C GLU A 224 9.61 -3.70 23.38
N GLY A 225 9.74 -2.40 23.11
CA GLY A 225 8.70 -1.40 23.39
C GLY A 225 7.46 -1.56 22.51
N TYR A 226 7.61 -2.07 21.29
CA TYR A 226 6.53 -2.19 20.31
C TYR A 226 6.31 -3.63 19.81
N TRP A 227 6.64 -4.64 20.61
CA TRP A 227 6.70 -6.03 20.14
C TRP A 227 5.39 -6.52 19.50
N LYS A 228 4.22 -6.11 20.03
CA LYS A 228 2.91 -6.44 19.47
C LYS A 228 2.73 -5.89 18.05
N VAL A 229 3.18 -4.66 17.83
CA VAL A 229 3.17 -4.00 16.52
C VAL A 229 4.07 -4.76 15.56
N PHE A 230 5.29 -5.11 15.98
CA PHE A 230 6.22 -5.87 15.14
C PHE A 230 5.72 -7.27 14.80
N VAL A 231 5.08 -7.98 15.74
CA VAL A 231 4.45 -9.27 15.47
C VAL A 231 3.34 -9.11 14.43
N LEU A 232 2.48 -8.11 14.58
CA LEU A 232 1.39 -7.84 13.65
C LEU A 232 1.88 -7.38 12.27
N MET A 233 2.95 -6.57 12.23
CA MET A 233 3.65 -6.23 10.99
C MET A 233 4.21 -7.48 10.32
N GLY A 234 4.86 -8.36 11.08
CA GLY A 234 5.33 -9.66 10.62
C GLY A 234 4.20 -10.48 10.00
N ILE A 235 3.07 -10.64 10.70
CA ILE A 235 1.89 -11.33 10.18
C ILE A 235 1.38 -10.66 8.90
N GLY A 236 1.24 -9.34 8.87
CA GLY A 236 0.75 -8.60 7.71
C GLY A 236 1.64 -8.75 6.48
N TYR A 237 2.96 -8.65 6.64
CA TYR A 237 3.91 -8.89 5.55
C TYR A 237 3.94 -10.35 5.12
N LEU A 238 3.91 -11.31 6.06
CA LEU A 238 3.82 -12.73 5.74
C LEU A 238 2.57 -13.04 4.91
N LEU A 239 1.40 -12.52 5.31
CA LEU A 239 0.15 -12.66 4.56
C LEU A 239 0.22 -11.95 3.19
N HIS A 240 0.86 -10.79 3.11
CA HIS A 240 1.02 -10.07 1.85
C HIS A 240 1.87 -10.87 0.84
N PHE A 241 2.98 -11.43 1.30
CA PHE A 241 3.92 -12.20 0.47
C PHE A 241 3.52 -13.67 0.28
N ALA A 242 2.52 -14.16 1.02
CA ALA A 242 1.99 -15.51 0.87
C ALA A 242 1.50 -15.78 -0.57
N PRO A 243 1.61 -17.03 -1.06
CA PRO A 243 1.11 -17.38 -2.39
C PRO A 243 -0.41 -17.22 -2.50
N ASP A 244 -0.89 -16.82 -3.67
CA ASP A 244 -2.33 -16.62 -3.92
C ASP A 244 -3.14 -17.92 -3.73
N SER A 245 -2.48 -19.09 -3.80
CA SER A 245 -3.09 -20.38 -3.49
C SER A 245 -3.62 -20.48 -2.06
N TRP A 246 -2.98 -19.80 -1.09
CA TRP A 246 -3.42 -19.75 0.31
C TRP A 246 -4.71 -18.94 0.44
N GLN A 247 -4.75 -17.75 -0.15
CA GLN A 247 -5.97 -16.93 -0.19
C GLN A 247 -7.12 -17.71 -0.86
N ASN A 248 -6.84 -18.38 -1.97
CA ASN A 248 -7.83 -19.21 -2.66
C ASN A 248 -8.29 -20.40 -1.81
N ALA A 249 -7.40 -21.02 -1.04
CA ALA A 249 -7.74 -22.09 -0.10
C ALA A 249 -8.64 -21.59 1.03
N CYS A 250 -8.30 -20.45 1.65
CA CYS A 250 -9.12 -19.82 2.69
C CYS A 250 -10.51 -19.44 2.16
N CYS A 251 -10.57 -18.84 0.96
CA CYS A 251 -11.83 -18.50 0.31
C CYS A 251 -12.69 -19.76 0.06
N ARG A 252 -12.11 -20.84 -0.47
CA ARG A 252 -12.81 -22.12 -0.61
C ARG A 252 -13.31 -22.68 0.71
N GLY A 253 -12.51 -22.56 1.77
CA GLY A 253 -12.89 -22.95 3.14
C GLY A 253 -14.14 -22.21 3.60
N VAL A 254 -14.14 -20.88 3.55
CA VAL A 254 -15.28 -20.03 3.94
C VAL A 254 -16.51 -20.31 3.07
N VAL A 255 -16.33 -20.51 1.76
CA VAL A 255 -17.43 -20.85 0.85
C VAL A 255 -18.12 -22.16 1.28
N LYS A 256 -17.34 -23.18 1.67
CA LYS A 256 -17.84 -24.50 2.08
C LYS A 256 -18.50 -24.53 3.46
N LEU A 257 -18.25 -23.56 4.34
CA LEU A 257 -18.86 -23.54 5.68
C LEU A 257 -20.39 -23.46 5.60
N PRO A 258 -21.16 -24.10 6.49
CA PRO A 258 -22.59 -23.84 6.60
C PRO A 258 -22.85 -22.39 7.02
N LEU A 259 -24.09 -21.91 6.88
CA LEU A 259 -24.45 -20.53 7.23
C LEU A 259 -24.07 -20.18 8.68
N LEU A 260 -24.33 -21.09 9.62
CA LEU A 260 -23.93 -20.95 11.02
C LEU A 260 -22.41 -20.82 11.19
N GLY A 261 -21.62 -21.58 10.41
CA GLY A 261 -20.16 -21.48 10.45
C GLY A 261 -19.65 -20.13 9.94
N LYS A 262 -20.27 -19.60 8.88
CA LYS A 262 -19.99 -18.25 8.36
C LYS A 262 -20.36 -17.17 9.38
N ALA A 263 -21.51 -17.31 10.04
CA ALA A 263 -21.98 -16.38 11.06
C ALA A 263 -21.06 -16.39 12.30
N LEU A 264 -20.67 -17.57 12.79
CA LEU A 264 -19.74 -17.70 13.91
C LEU A 264 -18.38 -17.07 13.58
N LEU A 265 -17.85 -17.31 12.37
CA LEU A 265 -16.60 -16.71 11.92
C LEU A 265 -16.67 -15.17 11.95
N LEU A 266 -17.79 -14.59 11.50
CA LEU A 266 -18.02 -13.16 11.55
C LEU A 266 -18.13 -12.63 12.98
N VAL A 267 -18.85 -13.33 13.87
CA VAL A 267 -18.98 -12.96 15.28
C VAL A 267 -17.62 -12.99 15.99
N VAL A 268 -16.82 -14.03 15.78
CA VAL A 268 -15.48 -14.14 16.34
C VAL A 268 -14.59 -13.00 15.84
N LEU A 269 -14.67 -12.65 14.55
CA LEU A 269 -13.91 -11.52 14.02
C LEU A 269 -14.37 -10.18 14.63
N ILE A 270 -15.68 -9.94 14.73
CA ILE A 270 -16.21 -8.72 15.34
C ILE A 270 -15.78 -8.63 16.80
N TYR A 271 -15.85 -9.73 17.56
CA TYR A 271 -15.38 -9.79 18.93
C TYR A 271 -13.89 -9.43 19.01
N LEU A 272 -13.06 -10.04 18.16
CA LEU A 272 -11.62 -9.75 18.10
C LEU A 272 -11.34 -8.28 17.75
N VAL A 273 -12.10 -7.71 16.82
CA VAL A 273 -12.01 -6.27 16.50
C VAL A 273 -12.34 -5.42 17.72
N ILE A 274 -13.41 -5.74 18.46
CA ILE A 274 -13.78 -5.01 19.69
C ILE A 274 -12.66 -5.07 20.74
N GLN A 275 -11.97 -6.21 20.87
CA GLN A 275 -10.86 -6.35 21.83
C GLN A 275 -9.60 -5.57 21.42
N ILE A 276 -9.40 -5.32 20.13
CA ILE A 276 -8.21 -4.68 19.59
C ILE A 276 -8.42 -3.17 19.38
N LYS A 277 -9.66 -2.75 19.16
CA LYS A 277 -10.01 -1.35 18.91
C LYS A 277 -9.68 -0.49 20.14
N SER A 278 -8.89 0.56 19.93
CA SER A 278 -8.77 1.67 20.88
C SER A 278 -10.08 2.47 20.95
N SER A 279 -10.25 3.29 21.98
CA SER A 279 -11.49 4.04 22.25
C SER A 279 -12.01 4.85 21.04
N ASP A 280 -11.11 5.32 20.18
CA ASP A 280 -11.43 6.20 19.06
C ASP A 280 -11.63 5.46 17.72
N ILE A 281 -12.55 5.97 16.89
CA ILE A 281 -12.77 5.49 15.53
C ILE A 281 -11.70 6.09 14.62
N GLN A 282 -10.84 5.25 14.04
CA GLN A 282 -9.88 5.70 13.04
C GLN A 282 -10.58 5.95 11.71
N PRO A 283 -10.58 7.19 11.18
CA PRO A 283 -11.15 7.46 9.87
C PRO A 283 -10.33 6.73 8.80
N PHE A 284 -10.95 6.45 7.65
CA PHE A 284 -10.21 5.92 6.51
C PHE A 284 -9.14 6.93 6.07
N ILE A 285 -7.97 6.43 5.64
CA ILE A 285 -6.84 7.29 5.23
C ILE A 285 -7.26 8.31 4.15
N TYR A 286 -8.26 7.97 3.32
CA TYR A 286 -8.81 8.86 2.29
C TYR A 286 -9.36 10.19 2.83
N PHE A 287 -9.79 10.24 4.09
CA PHE A 287 -10.35 11.44 4.73
C PHE A 287 -9.30 12.28 5.48
N GLN A 288 -8.02 11.89 5.44
CA GLN A 288 -6.95 12.54 6.21
C GLN A 288 -6.01 13.40 5.35
N PHE A 289 -6.34 13.66 4.09
CA PHE A 289 -5.55 14.46 3.15
C PHE A 289 -6.12 15.87 2.96
#